data_AF-A0A9P3G3W1-F1
#
_entry.id   AF-A0A9P3G3W1-F1
#
_cell.length_a   1.000
_cell.length_b   1.000
_cell.length_c   1.000
_cell.angle_alpha   90.00
_cell.angle_beta   90.00
_cell.angle_gamma   90.00
#
_symmetry.space_group_name_H-M   'P 1'
#
loop_
_entity.id
_entity.type
_entity.pdbx_description
1 polymer ?
#
loop_
_entity_poly.entity_id
_entity_poly.type
_entity_poly.pdbx_seq_one_letter_code
_entity_poly.pdbx_strand_id
1 'polypeptide(L)'
;MRAFAQREGRPYEDIKKRMAQLHCQSLFESGNADNEANQIDVLRSISQQLEYLQTICGLQSFYLAVNPGDPSDQGFLGGTLLGREFWRGYRGCGEPGARAFREYCTNASATPTAVPWASTSAREPTPQPAAAPGVQPAGGAALRKSPANALKAEVYLAVRTAVRAASGVRTAEMKWSNHANLAAYGVELRGWPPDVPVRNPSLLSAAQNQAVLDALHSGAMRFRRIGQEDAPAPDTLQGPRDDDAEVDALFEDTIDFDASSGDDARELGKRKREE
;
A
#
# COMPACT_ATOMS: atom_id res chain seq x y z
N MET A 1 -34.39 26.37 -32.58
CA MET A 1 -33.85 27.73 -32.33
C MET A 1 -34.52 28.83 -33.17
N ARG A 2 -34.68 28.73 -34.50
CA ARG A 2 -35.34 29.81 -35.30
C ARG A 2 -36.78 30.11 -34.89
N ALA A 3 -37.60 29.08 -34.66
CA ALA A 3 -38.98 29.26 -34.18
C ALA A 3 -39.07 29.93 -32.80
N PHE A 4 -38.09 29.66 -31.92
CA PHE A 4 -37.97 30.30 -30.62
C PHE A 4 -37.58 31.78 -30.76
N ALA A 5 -36.65 32.11 -31.66
CA ALA A 5 -36.28 33.49 -31.95
C ALA A 5 -37.45 34.33 -32.49
N GLN A 6 -38.26 33.75 -33.37
CA GLN A 6 -39.48 34.36 -33.88
C GLN A 6 -40.51 34.61 -32.76
N ARG A 7 -40.70 33.63 -31.87
CA ARG A 7 -41.65 33.74 -30.75
C ARG A 7 -41.24 34.81 -29.74
N GLU A 8 -39.95 34.91 -29.44
CA GLU A 8 -39.41 35.86 -28.45
C GLU A 8 -39.11 37.25 -29.04
N GLY A 9 -39.34 37.46 -30.35
CA GLY A 9 -39.09 38.74 -31.01
C GLY A 9 -37.62 39.17 -31.03
N ARG A 10 -36.67 38.21 -30.99
CA ARG A 10 -35.23 38.49 -30.93
C ARG A 10 -34.49 38.01 -32.18
N PRO A 11 -33.36 38.65 -32.56
CA PRO A 11 -32.52 38.20 -33.67
C PRO A 11 -32.00 36.77 -33.42
N TYR A 12 -32.06 35.92 -34.45
CA TYR A 12 -31.63 34.53 -34.36
C TYR A 12 -30.17 34.37 -33.92
N GLU A 13 -29.27 35.23 -34.42
CA GLU A 13 -27.84 35.17 -34.08
C GLU A 13 -27.57 35.50 -32.61
N ASP A 14 -28.35 36.39 -31.99
CA ASP A 14 -28.20 36.72 -30.56
C ASP A 14 -28.60 35.55 -29.67
N ILE A 15 -29.70 34.85 -30.01
CA ILE A 15 -30.12 33.65 -29.27
C ILE A 15 -29.09 32.52 -29.44
N LYS A 16 -28.58 32.34 -30.65
CA LYS A 16 -27.55 31.33 -30.93
C LYS A 16 -26.27 31.61 -30.15
N LYS A 17 -25.80 32.86 -30.11
CA LYS A 17 -24.63 33.29 -29.34
C LYS A 17 -24.85 33.10 -27.83
N ARG A 18 -26.04 33.46 -27.32
CA ARG A 18 -26.40 33.27 -25.90
C ARG A 18 -26.46 31.79 -25.51
N MET A 19 -27.02 30.93 -26.36
CA MET A 19 -27.06 29.48 -26.13
C MET A 19 -25.68 28.86 -26.19
N ALA A 20 -24.82 29.28 -27.13
CA ALA A 20 -23.44 28.83 -27.18
C ALA A 20 -22.67 29.25 -25.91
N GLN A 21 -22.86 30.51 -25.45
CA GLN A 21 -22.27 30.97 -24.20
C GLN A 21 -22.77 30.15 -23.00
N LEU A 22 -24.08 29.93 -22.86
CA LEU A 22 -24.65 29.10 -21.79
C LEU A 22 -24.13 27.66 -21.84
N HIS A 23 -23.96 27.09 -23.03
CA HIS A 23 -23.46 25.73 -23.18
C HIS A 23 -21.96 25.63 -22.84
N CYS A 24 -21.14 26.59 -23.26
CA CYS A 24 -19.75 26.67 -22.85
C CYS A 24 -19.63 26.93 -21.35
N GLN A 25 -20.42 27.86 -20.83
CA GLN A 25 -20.46 28.22 -19.42
C GLN A 25 -20.88 27.00 -18.58
N SER A 26 -21.88 26.24 -19.00
CA SER A 26 -22.24 24.95 -18.37
C SER A 26 -21.13 23.90 -18.47
N LEU A 27 -20.34 23.86 -19.55
CA LEU A 27 -19.23 22.91 -19.69
C LEU A 27 -18.03 23.28 -18.80
N PHE A 28 -17.87 24.56 -18.44
CA PHE A 28 -16.72 25.07 -17.70
C PHE A 28 -17.03 25.49 -16.24
N GLU A 29 -18.28 25.77 -15.90
CA GLU A 29 -18.73 26.14 -14.53
C GLU A 29 -19.12 24.93 -13.67
N SER A 30 -19.23 23.72 -14.23
CA SER A 30 -19.46 22.50 -13.43
C SER A 30 -18.35 22.22 -12.40
N GLY A 31 -17.21 22.91 -12.48
CA GLY A 31 -16.19 22.91 -11.44
C GLY A 31 -16.66 23.65 -10.18
N ASN A 32 -17.27 22.94 -9.22
CA ASN A 32 -16.71 22.89 -7.86
C ASN A 32 -17.53 22.10 -6.81
N ALA A 33 -18.82 21.81 -6.99
CA ALA A 33 -19.61 21.07 -5.99
C ALA A 33 -20.33 19.85 -6.58
N ASP A 34 -21.05 20.01 -7.69
CA ASP A 34 -21.72 18.88 -8.38
C ASP A 34 -20.72 17.90 -9.01
N ASN A 35 -19.49 18.34 -9.23
CA ASN A 35 -18.43 17.49 -9.78
C ASN A 35 -18.04 16.35 -8.83
N GLU A 36 -18.07 16.54 -7.52
CA GLU A 36 -17.66 15.49 -6.58
C GLU A 36 -18.69 14.35 -6.55
N ALA A 37 -19.98 14.69 -6.48
CA ALA A 37 -21.06 13.72 -6.57
C ALA A 37 -21.02 12.97 -7.93
N ASN A 38 -20.85 13.71 -9.03
CA ASN A 38 -20.71 13.11 -10.36
C ASN A 38 -19.47 12.21 -10.48
N GLN A 39 -18.34 12.59 -9.87
CA GLN A 39 -17.13 11.77 -9.85
C GLN A 39 -17.38 10.45 -9.11
N ILE A 40 -18.00 10.51 -7.92
CA ILE A 40 -18.34 9.31 -7.15
C ILE A 40 -19.29 8.40 -7.95
N ASP A 41 -20.26 8.96 -8.66
CA ASP A 41 -21.19 8.18 -9.48
C ASP A 41 -20.49 7.52 -10.68
N VAL A 42 -19.57 8.21 -11.34
CA VAL A 42 -18.73 7.64 -12.41
C VAL A 42 -17.87 6.50 -11.86
N LEU A 43 -17.22 6.70 -10.72
CA LEU A 43 -16.42 5.65 -10.07
C LEU A 43 -17.31 4.46 -9.69
N ARG A 44 -18.50 4.68 -9.12
CA ARG A 44 -19.43 3.61 -8.80
C ARG A 44 -19.87 2.83 -10.04
N SER A 45 -20.13 3.53 -11.15
CA SER A 45 -20.48 2.93 -12.45
C SER A 45 -19.36 2.03 -12.99
N ILE A 46 -18.10 2.50 -12.96
CA ILE A 46 -16.94 1.70 -13.36
C ILE A 46 -16.80 0.45 -12.48
N SER A 47 -16.97 0.61 -11.16
CA SER A 47 -16.93 -0.53 -10.24
C SER A 47 -17.99 -1.58 -10.57
N GLN A 48 -19.22 -1.16 -10.91
CA GLN A 48 -20.28 -2.09 -11.33
C GLN A 48 -19.92 -2.80 -12.65
N GLN A 49 -19.36 -2.10 -13.62
CA GLN A 49 -18.91 -2.71 -14.88
C GLN A 49 -17.84 -3.79 -14.65
N LEU A 50 -16.94 -3.58 -13.70
CA LEU A 50 -15.92 -4.58 -13.34
C LEU A 50 -16.52 -5.81 -12.65
N GLU A 51 -17.57 -5.66 -11.84
CA GLU A 51 -18.33 -6.79 -11.27
C GLU A 51 -19.05 -7.59 -12.39
N TYR A 52 -19.65 -6.90 -13.37
CA TYR A 52 -20.23 -7.58 -14.54
C TYR A 52 -19.18 -8.32 -15.35
N LEU A 53 -18.00 -7.72 -15.55
CA LEU A 53 -16.89 -8.37 -16.24
C LEU A 53 -16.39 -9.61 -15.50
N GLN A 54 -16.38 -9.58 -14.15
CA GLN A 54 -16.09 -10.74 -13.33
C GLN A 54 -17.12 -11.84 -13.51
N THR A 55 -18.41 -11.50 -13.63
CA THR A 55 -19.48 -12.47 -13.86
C THR A 55 -19.34 -13.16 -15.23
N ILE A 56 -18.97 -12.42 -16.28
CA ILE A 56 -18.90 -12.94 -17.65
C ILE A 56 -17.58 -13.66 -17.92
N CYS A 57 -16.46 -13.08 -17.47
CA CYS A 57 -15.11 -13.53 -17.83
C CYS A 57 -14.33 -14.17 -16.67
N GLY A 58 -14.86 -14.16 -15.44
CA GLY A 58 -14.16 -14.68 -14.27
C GLY A 58 -12.97 -13.82 -13.80
N LEU A 59 -12.80 -12.62 -14.34
CA LEU A 59 -11.65 -11.76 -14.06
C LEU A 59 -11.83 -11.00 -12.73
N GLN A 60 -10.87 -11.14 -11.82
CA GLN A 60 -10.82 -10.33 -10.60
C GLN A 60 -10.04 -9.03 -10.88
N SER A 61 -10.57 -7.91 -10.42
CA SER A 61 -9.94 -6.60 -10.61
C SER A 61 -10.25 -5.67 -9.46
N PHE A 62 -9.36 -4.72 -9.19
CA PHE A 62 -9.62 -3.61 -8.28
C PHE A 62 -8.88 -2.37 -8.78
N TYR A 63 -9.34 -1.20 -8.32
CA TYR A 63 -8.64 0.06 -8.56
C TYR A 63 -8.83 1.02 -7.39
N LEU A 64 -7.87 1.92 -7.23
CA LEU A 64 -7.85 2.96 -6.22
C LEU A 64 -7.83 4.32 -6.90
N ALA A 65 -8.74 5.19 -6.52
CA ALA A 65 -8.72 6.61 -6.88
C ALA A 65 -8.53 7.45 -5.62
N VAL A 66 -7.67 8.47 -5.67
CA VAL A 66 -7.45 9.42 -4.57
C VAL A 66 -7.45 10.83 -5.14
N ASN A 67 -8.04 11.76 -4.41
CA ASN A 67 -8.00 13.19 -4.67
C ASN A 67 -6.87 13.82 -3.83
N PRO A 68 -5.70 14.14 -4.42
CA PRO A 68 -4.61 14.76 -3.67
C PRO A 68 -4.89 16.21 -3.25
N GLY A 69 -5.94 16.84 -3.78
CA GLY A 69 -6.37 18.19 -3.43
C GLY A 69 -7.21 18.26 -2.16
N ASP A 70 -7.79 17.15 -1.71
CA ASP A 70 -8.60 17.09 -0.50
C ASP A 70 -7.88 16.27 0.60
N PRO A 71 -7.47 16.90 1.72
CA PRO A 71 -6.82 16.19 2.82
C PRO A 71 -7.77 15.24 3.57
N SER A 72 -9.08 15.43 3.44
CA SER A 72 -10.11 14.59 4.06
C SER A 72 -10.50 13.38 3.22
N ASP A 73 -10.11 13.34 1.94
CA ASP A 73 -10.42 12.22 1.06
C ASP A 73 -9.70 10.93 1.51
N GLN A 74 -10.49 9.91 1.83
CA GLN A 74 -10.00 8.58 2.20
C GLN A 74 -9.64 7.72 0.98
N GLY A 75 -9.95 8.19 -0.22
CA GLY A 75 -9.80 7.46 -1.47
C GLY A 75 -10.99 6.54 -1.73
N PHE A 76 -11.28 6.35 -3.01
CA PHE A 76 -12.30 5.44 -3.49
C PHE A 76 -11.67 4.12 -3.94
N LEU A 77 -12.09 3.02 -3.32
CA LEU A 77 -11.69 1.67 -3.71
C LEU A 77 -12.83 0.98 -4.46
N GLY A 78 -12.64 0.76 -5.76
CA GLY A 78 -13.60 0.10 -6.64
C GLY A 78 -13.08 -1.20 -7.26
N GLY A 79 -13.91 -1.82 -8.08
CA GLY A 79 -13.65 -3.08 -8.78
C GLY A 79 -14.50 -4.22 -8.24
N THR A 80 -13.98 -5.44 -8.32
CA THR A 80 -14.63 -6.68 -7.87
C THR A 80 -14.58 -6.87 -6.36
N LEU A 81 -15.54 -7.59 -5.79
CA LEU A 81 -15.59 -7.83 -4.34
C LEU A 81 -14.30 -8.46 -3.79
N LEU A 82 -13.83 -9.57 -4.39
CA LEU A 82 -12.59 -10.22 -3.96
C LEU A 82 -11.36 -9.33 -4.18
N GLY A 83 -11.30 -8.58 -5.28
CA GLY A 83 -10.20 -7.64 -5.53
C GLY A 83 -10.11 -6.54 -4.46
N ARG A 84 -11.26 -5.99 -4.03
CA ARG A 84 -11.32 -4.99 -2.96
C ARG A 84 -10.91 -5.56 -1.60
N GLU A 85 -11.37 -6.77 -1.28
CA GLU A 85 -11.02 -7.44 -0.02
C GLU A 85 -9.54 -7.81 0.04
N PHE A 86 -9.00 -8.33 -1.05
CA PHE A 86 -7.57 -8.57 -1.20
C PHE A 86 -6.77 -7.29 -0.88
N TRP A 87 -7.12 -6.16 -1.51
CA TRP A 87 -6.43 -4.89 -1.26
C TRP A 87 -6.53 -4.42 0.20
N ARG A 88 -7.69 -4.61 0.84
CA ARG A 88 -7.88 -4.22 2.26
C ARG A 88 -7.11 -5.13 3.22
N GLY A 89 -7.04 -6.43 2.93
CA GLY A 89 -6.34 -7.42 3.74
C GLY A 89 -4.82 -7.43 3.53
N TYR A 90 -4.32 -6.87 2.42
CA TYR A 90 -2.91 -6.89 2.10
C TYR A 90 -2.12 -5.88 2.96
N ARG A 91 -1.00 -6.34 3.51
CA ARG A 91 -0.19 -5.52 4.42
C ARG A 91 0.43 -4.32 3.70
N GLY A 92 0.18 -3.13 4.24
CA GLY A 92 0.66 -1.88 3.64
C GLY A 92 -0.23 -1.36 2.52
N CYS A 93 -1.32 -2.06 2.20
CA CYS A 93 -2.41 -1.61 1.35
C CYS A 93 -3.56 -1.07 2.22
N GLY A 94 -4.80 -1.09 1.72
CA GLY A 94 -5.96 -0.54 2.42
C GLY A 94 -5.88 0.98 2.62
N GLU A 95 -6.41 1.46 3.74
CA GLU A 95 -6.39 2.88 4.10
C GLU A 95 -4.95 3.45 4.27
N PRO A 96 -4.00 2.74 4.93
CA PRO A 96 -2.60 3.19 4.97
C PRO A 96 -1.98 3.34 3.58
N GLY A 97 -2.26 2.39 2.68
CA GLY A 97 -1.78 2.42 1.30
C GLY A 97 -2.37 3.58 0.50
N ALA A 98 -3.68 3.83 0.64
CA ALA A 98 -4.35 4.96 0.01
C ALA A 98 -3.78 6.31 0.47
N ARG A 99 -3.53 6.45 1.78
CA ARG A 99 -2.90 7.63 2.36
C ARG A 99 -1.48 7.85 1.84
N ALA A 100 -0.67 6.79 1.79
CA ALA A 100 0.68 6.85 1.25
C ALA A 100 0.71 7.22 -0.24
N PHE A 101 -0.24 6.69 -1.02
CA PHE A 101 -0.37 7.02 -2.44
C PHE A 101 -0.80 8.48 -2.65
N ARG A 102 -1.75 8.97 -1.85
CA ARG A 102 -2.16 10.39 -1.87
C ARG A 102 -0.98 11.32 -1.55
N GLU A 103 -0.23 11.04 -0.48
CA GLU A 103 0.97 11.81 -0.13
C GLU A 103 2.00 11.84 -1.26
N TYR A 104 2.20 10.70 -1.93
CA TYR A 104 3.07 10.62 -3.11
C TYR A 104 2.58 11.55 -4.24
N CYS A 105 1.29 11.53 -4.57
CA CYS A 105 0.70 12.40 -5.58
C CYS A 105 0.80 13.89 -5.22
N THR A 106 0.56 14.26 -3.96
CA THR A 106 0.71 15.64 -3.47
C THR A 106 2.17 16.11 -3.62
N ASN A 107 3.14 15.27 -3.26
CA ASN A 107 4.57 15.60 -3.37
C ASN A 107 5.03 15.73 -4.83
N ALA A 108 4.55 14.85 -5.72
CA ALA A 108 4.84 14.91 -7.15
C ALA A 108 4.29 16.19 -7.78
N SER A 109 3.10 16.62 -7.36
CA SER A 109 2.44 17.84 -7.85
C SER A 109 3.07 19.12 -7.32
N ALA A 110 3.68 19.07 -6.11
CA ALA A 110 4.33 20.21 -5.48
C ALA A 110 5.73 20.51 -6.05
N THR A 111 6.32 19.63 -6.86
CA THR A 111 7.62 19.86 -7.49
C THR A 111 7.40 20.52 -8.85
N PRO A 112 7.55 21.85 -9.00
CA PRO A 112 7.37 22.50 -10.28
C PRO A 112 8.59 22.19 -11.13
N THR A 113 8.50 21.13 -11.92
CA THR A 113 9.48 20.87 -12.97
C THR A 113 9.23 21.90 -14.06
N ALA A 114 9.90 23.04 -13.95
CA ALA A 114 9.99 24.03 -15.01
C ALA A 114 10.68 23.38 -16.22
N VAL A 115 9.89 22.83 -17.15
CA VAL A 115 10.34 22.57 -18.51
C VAL A 115 10.07 23.81 -19.35
N PRO A 116 11.10 24.50 -19.87
CA PRO A 116 10.92 25.53 -20.88
C PRO A 116 10.63 24.83 -22.20
N TRP A 117 9.35 24.78 -22.57
CA TRP A 117 8.95 24.49 -23.93
C TRP A 117 9.20 25.74 -24.78
N ALA A 118 10.22 25.69 -25.64
CA ALA A 118 10.29 26.54 -26.82
C ALA A 118 11.02 25.83 -27.98
N SER A 119 10.25 25.59 -29.04
CA SER A 119 10.64 25.68 -30.45
C SER A 119 11.49 24.58 -31.09
N THR A 120 10.78 23.76 -31.86
CA THR A 120 11.08 23.31 -33.22
C THR A 120 12.39 23.81 -33.85
N SER A 121 13.31 22.88 -34.11
CA SER A 121 14.00 22.78 -35.42
C SER A 121 14.61 21.40 -35.57
N ALA A 122 14.32 20.80 -36.72
CA ALA A 122 14.87 19.53 -37.18
C ALA A 122 16.41 19.57 -37.15
N ARG A 123 17.02 18.56 -36.52
CA ARG A 123 18.40 18.20 -36.83
C ARG A 123 18.59 16.70 -36.76
N GLU A 124 19.12 16.21 -37.87
CA GLU A 124 19.47 14.87 -38.30
C GLU A 124 20.33 14.07 -37.29
N PRO A 125 20.19 12.73 -37.22
CA PRO A 125 20.95 11.92 -36.28
C PRO A 125 22.35 11.60 -36.83
N THR A 126 23.38 12.11 -36.16
CA THR A 126 24.78 11.67 -36.36
C THR A 126 25.12 10.59 -35.31
N PRO A 127 25.73 9.44 -35.68
CA PRO A 127 26.07 8.39 -34.74
C PRO A 127 27.51 8.52 -34.24
N GLN A 128 27.75 8.58 -32.92
CA GLN A 128 29.05 8.22 -32.32
C GLN A 128 29.01 8.13 -30.76
N PRO A 129 30.02 7.54 -30.08
CA PRO A 129 30.00 6.16 -29.61
C PRO A 129 30.08 6.04 -28.07
N ALA A 130 30.06 4.79 -27.61
CA ALA A 130 30.07 4.33 -26.22
C ALA A 130 31.17 4.93 -25.31
N ALA A 131 30.77 5.34 -24.10
CA ALA A 131 31.51 5.15 -22.85
C ALA A 131 30.56 5.31 -21.65
N ALA A 132 30.54 4.31 -20.75
CA ALA A 132 29.93 4.35 -19.42
C ALA A 132 30.85 5.11 -18.42
N PRO A 133 30.55 5.26 -17.10
CA PRO A 133 29.35 4.91 -16.33
C PRO A 133 28.81 6.03 -15.39
N GLY A 134 27.53 5.91 -15.03
CA GLY A 134 27.01 6.14 -13.66
C GLY A 134 27.03 7.53 -13.06
N VAL A 135 25.97 8.33 -13.30
CA VAL A 135 25.51 9.39 -12.37
C VAL A 135 23.98 9.43 -12.42
N GLN A 136 23.31 8.99 -11.35
CA GLN A 136 21.87 9.22 -11.15
C GLN A 136 21.67 10.59 -10.46
N PRO A 137 20.68 11.40 -10.88
CA PRO A 137 20.45 12.70 -10.30
C PRO A 137 19.62 12.61 -9.01
N ALA A 138 20.01 13.46 -8.06
CA ALA A 138 19.34 13.70 -6.80
C ALA A 138 18.04 14.50 -6.96
N GLY A 139 17.05 14.23 -6.10
CA GLY A 139 15.97 15.18 -5.82
C GLY A 139 14.67 14.53 -5.37
N GLY A 140 14.48 14.35 -4.06
CA GLY A 140 13.23 13.86 -3.47
C GLY A 140 13.44 13.43 -2.03
N ALA A 141 13.37 14.38 -1.11
CA ALA A 141 13.45 14.15 0.33
C ALA A 141 12.07 13.70 0.85
N ALA A 142 11.66 12.47 0.50
CA ALA A 142 10.91 11.66 1.45
C ALA A 142 11.80 11.56 2.70
N LEU A 143 11.23 11.72 3.89
CA LEU A 143 11.91 11.54 5.17
C LEU A 143 12.77 10.28 5.06
N ARG A 144 14.09 10.46 4.79
CA ARG A 144 14.94 9.37 4.36
C ARG A 144 15.15 8.52 5.59
N LYS A 145 14.22 7.57 5.81
CA LYS A 145 14.43 6.42 6.68
C LYS A 145 15.76 5.91 6.19
N SER A 146 16.79 6.14 7.00
CA SER A 146 18.15 5.76 6.65
C SER A 146 18.09 4.30 6.20
N PRO A 147 18.91 3.87 5.24
CA PRO A 147 18.94 2.47 4.83
C PRO A 147 19.05 1.53 6.04
N ALA A 148 19.69 1.99 7.13
CA ALA A 148 19.71 1.30 8.42
C ALA A 148 18.33 1.11 9.10
N ASN A 149 17.42 2.09 9.04
CA ASN A 149 16.07 1.96 9.58
C ASN A 149 15.20 1.00 8.77
N ALA A 150 15.36 0.99 7.44
CA ALA A 150 14.69 0.02 6.58
C ALA A 150 15.17 -1.40 6.91
N LEU A 151 16.49 -1.60 7.03
CA LEU A 151 17.10 -2.87 7.40
C LEU A 151 16.62 -3.37 8.76
N LYS A 152 16.55 -2.49 9.78
CA LYS A 152 16.01 -2.85 11.10
C LYS A 152 14.56 -3.35 10.98
N ALA A 153 13.71 -2.62 10.26
CA ALA A 153 12.31 -2.99 10.08
C ALA A 153 12.15 -4.35 9.37
N GLU A 154 13.01 -4.61 8.38
CA GLU A 154 13.06 -5.87 7.66
C GLU A 154 13.48 -7.03 8.56
N VAL A 155 14.52 -6.87 9.38
CA VAL A 155 14.96 -7.87 10.37
C VAL A 155 13.84 -8.21 11.36
N TYR A 156 13.14 -7.21 11.91
CA TYR A 156 11.98 -7.47 12.80
C TYR A 156 10.87 -8.23 12.08
N LEU A 157 10.60 -7.86 10.83
CA LEU A 157 9.56 -8.50 10.03
C LEU A 157 9.91 -9.96 9.74
N ALA A 158 11.08 -10.22 9.17
CA ALA A 158 11.52 -11.55 8.77
C ALA A 158 11.55 -12.51 9.97
N VAL A 159 12.09 -12.07 11.11
CA VAL A 159 12.12 -12.88 12.33
C VAL A 159 10.71 -13.16 12.87
N ARG A 160 9.81 -12.17 12.92
CA ARG A 160 8.42 -12.41 13.35
C ARG A 160 7.72 -13.41 12.44
N THR A 161 7.88 -13.27 11.13
CA THR A 161 7.30 -14.19 10.15
C THR A 161 7.83 -15.61 10.36
N ALA A 162 9.15 -15.78 10.52
CA ALA A 162 9.77 -17.08 10.71
C ALA A 162 9.37 -17.76 12.03
N VAL A 163 9.27 -17.00 13.14
CA VAL A 163 8.80 -17.50 14.44
C VAL A 163 7.35 -17.97 14.35
N ARG A 164 6.47 -17.19 13.72
CA ARG A 164 5.05 -17.52 13.56
C ARG A 164 4.84 -18.72 12.64
N ALA A 165 5.63 -18.81 11.57
CA ALA A 165 5.64 -19.97 10.69
C ALA A 165 6.09 -21.25 11.42
N ALA A 166 7.16 -21.18 12.21
CA ALA A 166 7.68 -22.35 12.94
C ALA A 166 6.79 -22.78 14.12
N SER A 167 6.17 -21.82 14.83
CA SER A 167 5.31 -22.10 15.99
C SER A 167 3.87 -22.45 15.61
N GLY A 168 3.38 -21.97 14.47
CA GLY A 168 1.96 -21.99 14.10
C GLY A 168 1.09 -20.99 14.87
N VAL A 169 1.69 -20.18 15.76
CA VAL A 169 0.95 -19.22 16.61
C VAL A 169 1.08 -17.82 16.03
N ARG A 170 -0.05 -17.22 15.62
CA ARG A 170 -0.06 -15.88 14.97
C ARG A 170 0.48 -14.76 15.85
N THR A 171 0.35 -14.89 17.16
CA THR A 171 0.79 -13.92 18.16
C THR A 171 2.20 -14.19 18.70
N ALA A 172 2.88 -15.25 18.23
CA ALA A 172 4.22 -15.56 18.71
C ALA A 172 5.19 -14.44 18.37
N GLU A 173 5.98 -14.05 19.38
CA GLU A 173 7.04 -13.07 19.28
C GLU A 173 8.29 -13.53 20.04
N MET A 174 9.46 -13.23 19.47
CA MET A 174 10.74 -13.51 20.09
C MET A 174 11.19 -12.32 20.95
N LYS A 175 11.65 -12.62 22.17
CA LYS A 175 12.44 -11.66 22.96
C LYS A 175 13.91 -11.73 22.52
N TRP A 176 14.39 -10.68 21.87
CA TRP A 176 15.76 -10.58 21.32
C TRP A 176 16.89 -10.78 22.33
N SER A 177 16.67 -10.50 23.61
CA SER A 177 17.67 -10.68 24.67
C SER A 177 17.58 -12.05 25.37
N ASN A 178 16.52 -12.81 25.12
CA ASN A 178 16.29 -14.09 25.77
C ASN A 178 15.52 -15.03 24.84
N HIS A 179 16.28 -15.72 23.98
CA HIS A 179 15.78 -16.68 23.01
C HIS A 179 15.16 -17.93 23.67
N ALA A 180 15.51 -18.24 24.93
CA ALA A 180 14.94 -19.40 25.63
C ALA A 180 13.42 -19.29 25.84
N ASN A 181 12.86 -18.08 25.85
CA ASN A 181 11.41 -17.88 25.93
C ASN A 181 10.64 -18.42 24.72
N LEU A 182 11.31 -18.71 23.61
CA LEU A 182 10.68 -19.35 22.47
C LEU A 182 10.14 -20.75 22.82
N ALA A 183 10.69 -21.39 23.85
CA ALA A 183 10.21 -22.67 24.36
C ALA A 183 8.75 -22.61 24.83
N ALA A 184 8.26 -21.43 25.27
CA ALA A 184 6.85 -21.24 25.61
C ALA A 184 5.92 -21.40 24.39
N TYR A 185 6.43 -21.18 23.17
CA TYR A 185 5.72 -21.43 21.92
C TYR A 185 6.07 -22.79 21.30
N GLY A 186 6.81 -23.65 22.01
CA GLY A 186 7.28 -24.93 21.50
C GLY A 186 8.30 -24.79 20.36
N VAL A 187 9.04 -23.68 20.29
CA VAL A 187 10.04 -23.41 19.25
C VAL A 187 11.40 -23.13 19.87
N GLU A 188 12.47 -23.56 19.21
CA GLU A 188 13.84 -23.19 19.51
C GLU A 188 14.48 -22.49 18.30
N LEU A 189 15.44 -21.61 18.59
CA LEU A 189 16.25 -20.92 17.59
C LEU A 189 17.58 -21.65 17.44
N ARG A 190 17.95 -22.01 16.20
CA ARG A 190 19.23 -22.64 15.86
C ARG A 190 20.03 -21.76 14.91
N GLY A 191 21.35 -21.82 15.03
CA GLY A 191 22.29 -21.17 14.10
C GLY A 191 22.29 -19.64 14.16
N TRP A 192 22.11 -19.06 15.35
CA TRP A 192 22.32 -17.62 15.54
C TRP A 192 23.77 -17.25 15.19
N PRO A 193 24.03 -16.17 14.43
CA PRO A 193 25.38 -15.80 14.02
C PRO A 193 26.30 -15.58 15.25
N PRO A 194 27.49 -16.21 15.31
CA PRO A 194 28.35 -16.17 16.49
C PRO A 194 28.90 -14.76 16.78
N ASP A 195 29.08 -13.94 15.73
CA ASP A 195 29.63 -12.58 15.84
C ASP A 195 28.57 -11.52 16.19
N VAL A 196 27.29 -11.91 16.27
CA VAL A 196 26.18 -10.99 16.56
C VAL A 196 25.72 -11.16 18.01
N PRO A 197 25.79 -10.10 18.85
CA PRO A 197 25.34 -10.19 20.23
C PRO A 197 23.82 -10.37 20.30
N VAL A 198 23.36 -11.15 21.29
CA VAL A 198 21.95 -11.42 21.57
C VAL A 198 21.28 -10.19 22.20
N ARG A 199 20.95 -9.20 21.35
CA ARG A 199 20.37 -7.90 21.70
C ARG A 199 19.36 -7.44 20.67
N ASN A 200 18.59 -6.42 21.02
CA ASN A 200 17.56 -5.84 20.16
C ASN A 200 18.18 -5.24 18.87
N PRO A 201 17.61 -5.46 17.66
CA PRO A 201 18.11 -4.92 16.38
C PRO A 201 18.35 -3.41 16.37
N SER A 202 17.63 -2.67 17.22
CA SER A 202 17.84 -1.23 17.41
C SER A 202 19.22 -0.87 17.97
N LEU A 203 19.80 -1.76 18.79
CA LEU A 203 21.12 -1.64 19.42
C LEU A 203 22.26 -2.28 18.60
N LEU A 204 21.92 -3.01 17.54
CA LEU A 204 22.89 -3.65 16.65
C LEU A 204 23.38 -2.68 15.57
N SER A 205 24.61 -2.88 15.10
CA SER A 205 25.12 -2.17 13.93
C SER A 205 24.39 -2.60 12.65
N ALA A 206 24.52 -1.82 11.57
CA ALA A 206 23.93 -2.18 10.29
C ALA A 206 24.48 -3.52 9.75
N ALA A 207 25.80 -3.74 9.86
CA ALA A 207 26.44 -4.99 9.46
C ALA A 207 25.93 -6.20 10.27
N GLN A 208 25.71 -6.03 11.57
CA GLN A 208 25.14 -7.09 12.42
C GLN A 208 23.70 -7.40 12.07
N ASN A 209 22.88 -6.38 11.81
CA ASN A 209 21.50 -6.57 11.34
C ASN A 209 21.46 -7.30 9.99
N GLN A 210 22.37 -6.96 9.07
CA GLN A 210 22.49 -7.65 7.78
C GLN A 210 22.88 -9.12 7.96
N ALA A 211 23.87 -9.41 8.82
CA ALA A 211 24.31 -10.78 9.09
C ALA A 211 23.18 -11.68 9.64
N VAL A 212 22.29 -11.12 10.48
CA VAL A 212 21.10 -11.85 10.97
C VAL A 212 20.13 -12.15 9.82
N LEU A 213 19.88 -11.17 8.95
CA LEU A 213 18.99 -11.33 7.80
C LEU A 213 19.53 -12.37 6.81
N ASP A 214 20.82 -12.28 6.47
CA ASP A 214 21.49 -13.21 5.57
C ASP A 214 21.51 -14.64 6.13
N ALA A 215 21.76 -14.79 7.44
CA ALA A 215 21.70 -16.09 8.10
C ALA A 215 20.29 -16.70 8.06
N LEU A 216 19.24 -15.88 8.20
CA LEU A 216 17.86 -16.33 8.13
C LEU A 216 17.47 -16.74 6.69
N HIS A 217 17.86 -15.95 5.68
CA HIS A 217 17.58 -16.23 4.27
C HIS A 217 18.36 -17.44 3.73
N SER A 218 19.60 -17.63 4.17
CA SER A 218 20.41 -18.81 3.82
C SER A 218 19.98 -20.08 4.55
N GLY A 219 19.09 -19.98 5.55
CA GLY A 219 18.69 -21.11 6.40
C GLY A 219 19.74 -21.54 7.44
N ALA A 220 20.87 -20.83 7.52
CA ALA A 220 21.88 -21.05 8.56
C ALA A 220 21.29 -20.76 9.95
N MET A 221 20.52 -19.68 10.07
CA MET A 221 19.66 -19.37 11.20
C MET A 221 18.23 -19.83 10.89
N ARG A 222 17.63 -20.62 11.78
CA ARG A 222 16.24 -21.10 11.60
C ARG A 222 15.52 -21.32 12.92
N PHE A 223 14.20 -21.20 12.88
CA PHE A 223 13.31 -21.52 13.98
C PHE A 223 12.74 -22.92 13.79
N ARG A 224 12.72 -23.71 14.85
CA ARG A 224 12.38 -25.14 14.79
C ARG A 224 11.48 -25.55 15.94
N ARG A 225 10.51 -26.42 15.67
CA ARG A 225 9.62 -26.93 16.72
C ARG A 225 10.37 -27.91 17.64
N ILE A 226 10.28 -27.70 18.94
CA ILE A 226 10.90 -28.56 19.95
C ILE A 226 10.27 -29.96 19.85
N GLY A 227 11.09 -30.99 19.73
CA GLY A 227 10.64 -32.39 19.59
C GLY A 227 10.48 -32.86 18.14
N GLN A 228 10.64 -31.99 17.14
CA GLN A 228 10.87 -32.43 15.77
C GLN A 228 12.34 -32.87 15.71
N GLU A 229 12.66 -34.10 15.29
CA GLU A 229 14.05 -34.53 15.02
C GLU A 229 14.50 -34.03 13.65
N ASP A 230 15.73 -33.53 13.52
CA ASP A 230 16.21 -32.91 12.28
C ASP A 230 16.25 -34.03 11.23
N ALA A 231 15.21 -34.10 10.39
CA ALA A 231 15.33 -34.84 9.16
C ALA A 231 16.56 -34.27 8.45
N PRO A 232 17.58 -35.08 8.13
CA PRO A 232 18.79 -34.59 7.49
C PRO A 232 18.37 -33.84 6.23
N ALA A 233 18.92 -32.64 6.05
CA ALA A 233 18.62 -31.78 4.92
C ALA A 233 18.58 -32.61 3.63
N PRO A 234 17.48 -32.59 2.87
CA PRO A 234 17.41 -33.35 1.62
C PRO A 234 18.49 -32.78 0.70
N ASP A 235 19.52 -33.58 0.49
CA ASP A 235 20.57 -33.32 -0.49
C ASP A 235 19.86 -33.15 -1.83
N THR A 236 19.98 -31.96 -2.40
CA THR A 236 19.19 -31.54 -3.55
C THR A 236 19.67 -32.28 -4.79
N LEU A 237 19.00 -33.38 -5.13
CA LEU A 237 18.98 -33.93 -6.48
C LEU A 237 17.53 -34.18 -6.92
N GLN A 238 17.13 -33.36 -7.89
CA GLN A 238 16.01 -33.42 -8.83
C GLN A 238 15.11 -34.66 -8.86
N GLY A 239 13.81 -34.40 -8.92
CA GLY A 239 12.83 -35.21 -9.64
C GLY A 239 11.48 -34.49 -9.70
N PRO A 240 10.87 -34.28 -10.88
CA PRO A 240 9.56 -33.66 -10.99
C PRO A 240 8.49 -34.68 -10.59
N ARG A 241 7.58 -34.27 -9.71
CA ARG A 241 6.31 -34.97 -9.49
C ARG A 241 5.20 -33.96 -9.66
N ASP A 242 4.59 -34.02 -10.84
CA ASP A 242 3.18 -33.72 -11.03
C ASP A 242 2.38 -34.59 -10.06
N ASP A 243 1.50 -33.99 -9.28
CA ASP A 243 0.28 -34.62 -8.78
C ASP A 243 -0.66 -33.53 -8.27
N ASP A 244 -1.69 -33.29 -9.08
CA ASP A 244 -2.91 -32.57 -8.77
C ASP A 244 -3.60 -33.18 -7.53
N ALA A 245 -3.94 -32.35 -6.55
CA ALA A 245 -4.94 -32.67 -5.52
C ALA A 245 -5.54 -31.38 -4.92
N GLU A 246 -6.60 -30.90 -5.57
CA GLU A 246 -7.91 -30.68 -4.96
C GLU A 246 -7.96 -30.64 -3.42
N VAL A 247 -8.05 -29.44 -2.85
CA VAL A 247 -8.68 -29.18 -1.55
C VAL A 247 -9.43 -27.86 -1.61
N ASP A 248 -10.55 -27.90 -2.33
CA ASP A 248 -11.76 -27.19 -1.94
C ASP A 248 -12.21 -27.78 -0.60
N ALA A 249 -12.22 -26.97 0.47
CA ALA A 249 -13.24 -26.97 1.54
C ALA A 249 -12.73 -26.24 2.79
N LEU A 250 -13.65 -25.46 3.36
CA LEU A 250 -13.68 -24.99 4.75
C LEU A 250 -12.61 -23.96 5.14
N PHE A 251 -13.00 -22.69 5.18
CA PHE A 251 -12.97 -21.90 6.42
C PHE A 251 -13.87 -20.66 6.25
N GLU A 252 -15.18 -20.92 6.14
CA GLU A 252 -16.17 -20.05 6.78
C GLU A 252 -15.97 -20.24 8.29
N ASP A 253 -15.34 -19.27 8.96
CA ASP A 253 -15.59 -19.11 10.40
C ASP A 253 -15.56 -17.62 10.76
N THR A 254 -16.78 -17.16 10.93
CA THR A 254 -17.30 -15.95 11.54
C THR A 254 -16.48 -15.50 12.75
N ILE A 255 -16.02 -14.25 12.76
CA ILE A 255 -15.61 -13.59 14.01
C ILE A 255 -16.45 -12.33 14.17
N ASP A 256 -17.53 -12.47 14.95
CA ASP A 256 -18.22 -11.37 15.61
C ASP A 256 -17.23 -10.65 16.53
N PHE A 257 -16.98 -9.36 16.30
CA PHE A 257 -16.31 -8.52 17.28
C PHE A 257 -17.28 -7.45 17.77
N ASP A 258 -17.85 -7.76 18.93
CA ASP A 258 -18.72 -6.92 19.75
C ASP A 258 -18.02 -5.59 20.09
N ALA A 259 -18.65 -4.50 19.66
CA ALA A 259 -18.26 -3.14 19.98
C ALA A 259 -18.82 -2.79 21.37
N SER A 260 -18.02 -2.97 22.42
CA SER A 260 -18.36 -2.44 23.74
C SER A 260 -17.67 -1.10 23.99
N SER A 261 -18.52 -0.08 23.93
CA SER A 261 -18.42 1.27 24.46
C SER A 261 -17.62 1.39 25.77
N GLY A 262 -16.80 2.43 25.86
CA GLY A 262 -16.11 2.85 27.07
C GLY A 262 -16.01 4.37 27.13
N ASP A 263 -17.18 5.02 27.04
CA ASP A 263 -17.40 6.40 27.43
C ASP A 263 -17.65 6.41 28.95
N ASP A 264 -16.74 6.99 29.74
CA ASP A 264 -17.14 7.61 31.00
C ASP A 264 -16.08 8.56 31.56
N ALA A 265 -16.56 9.78 31.75
CA ALA A 265 -15.90 10.96 32.28
C ALA A 265 -15.44 10.80 33.75
N ARG A 266 -14.49 11.66 34.15
CA ARG A 266 -14.63 12.47 35.39
C ARG A 266 -13.58 13.56 35.47
N GLU A 267 -13.97 14.69 34.90
CA GLU A 267 -13.59 16.03 35.33
C GLU A 267 -14.25 16.31 36.69
N LEU A 268 -13.48 16.63 37.74
CA LEU A 268 -13.91 17.44 38.89
C LEU A 268 -12.71 17.77 39.78
N GLY A 269 -12.48 19.06 39.97
CA GLY A 269 -11.28 19.62 40.54
C GLY A 269 -11.19 19.59 42.06
N LYS A 270 -10.16 20.28 42.57
CA LYS A 270 -10.25 21.12 43.78
C LYS A 270 -9.01 22.00 43.91
N ARG A 271 -9.26 23.30 43.81
CA ARG A 271 -8.48 24.37 44.44
C ARG A 271 -8.36 24.09 45.93
N LYS A 272 -7.18 24.31 46.53
CA LYS A 272 -7.12 24.77 47.92
C LYS A 272 -5.90 25.66 48.14
N ARG A 273 -6.20 26.86 48.63
CA ARG A 273 -5.34 27.90 49.21
C ARG A 273 -5.73 27.98 50.68
N GLU A 274 -4.85 28.52 51.54
CA GLU A 274 -4.97 28.74 52.99
C GLU A 274 -4.73 27.45 53.80
N GLU A 275 -3.71 27.36 54.66
CA GLU A 275 -3.22 28.29 55.71
C GLU A 275 -1.70 28.48 55.69
#